data_AF-A0A103XQ71-F1
#
_entry.id   AF-A0A103XQ71-F1
#
_cell.length_a   1.000
_cell.length_b   1.000
_cell.length_c   1.000
_cell.angle_alpha   90.00
_cell.angle_beta   90.00
_cell.angle_gamma   90.00
#
_symmetry.space_group_name_H-M   'P 1'
#
loop_
_entity.id
_entity.type
_entity.pdbx_description
1 polymer ?
#
loop_
_entity_poly.entity_id
_entity_poly.type
_entity_poly.pdbx_seq_one_letter_code
_entity_poly.pdbx_strand_id
1 'polypeptide(L)'
;MVYGGNLQSSTTIASGNIAKQGCQTHCGNMTVPYPFGIGVDCALDESFSFFCNSTEEPPKLIYGDNIEVYIISDSEIKISNTIGYTCYNEKGNVTQASDAWTSIPSTDPFTFSRKNKFTVIGNRSCKEATECKGNSSCKDAEIGGYHCICNKGYEGNPYLDPGCQDIDECKNKSNCYGNCINTQGSYNCTCWPGYTGDATTADGCRYVAKESKFLALVLSLVDMIYESVSFPTKASTFILLHHV
;
A
#
# COMPACT_ATOMS: atom_id res chain seq x y z
N MET A 1 -28.88 -0.02 42.76
CA MET A 1 -27.78 0.18 43.73
C MET A 1 -26.49 0.23 42.93
N VAL A 2 -25.88 1.40 42.88
CA VAL A 2 -24.60 1.64 42.20
C VAL A 2 -23.50 1.24 43.18
N TYR A 3 -22.68 0.25 42.84
CA TYR A 3 -21.40 0.04 43.51
C TYR A 3 -20.32 0.72 42.68
N GLY A 4 -19.93 1.92 43.11
CA GLY A 4 -18.75 2.62 42.62
C GLY A 4 -17.51 2.02 43.26
N GLY A 5 -16.66 1.40 42.45
CA GLY A 5 -15.27 1.13 42.77
C GLY A 5 -14.40 2.11 42.00
N ASN A 6 -13.55 2.85 42.71
CA ASN A 6 -12.64 3.86 42.18
C ASN A 6 -11.81 3.34 40.99
N LEU A 7 -11.96 3.99 39.84
CA LEU A 7 -10.94 4.02 38.79
C LEU A 7 -9.73 4.79 39.34
N GLN A 8 -8.82 4.09 39.99
CA GLN A 8 -7.49 4.64 40.20
C GLN A 8 -6.81 4.72 38.83
N SER A 9 -6.40 5.95 38.52
CA SER A 9 -5.58 6.34 37.39
C SER A 9 -4.35 5.43 37.31
N SER A 10 -4.44 4.38 36.48
CA SER A 10 -3.26 3.67 36.03
C SER A 10 -2.69 4.51 34.90
N THR A 11 -1.58 5.15 35.21
CA THR A 11 -0.59 5.71 34.30
C THR A 11 -0.66 5.03 32.93
N THR A 12 -0.84 5.81 31.88
CA THR A 12 -0.65 5.39 30.49
C THR A 12 0.82 4.98 30.34
N ILE A 13 1.13 3.73 30.69
CA ILE A 13 2.39 3.09 30.35
C ILE A 13 2.34 2.98 28.83
N ALA A 14 3.25 3.67 28.15
CA ALA A 14 3.48 3.46 26.74
C ALA A 14 3.52 1.94 26.48
N SER A 15 2.72 1.46 25.52
CA SER A 15 2.67 0.06 25.07
C SER A 15 4.07 -0.35 24.60
N GLY A 16 4.91 -0.70 25.55
CA GLY A 16 6.28 -1.11 25.36
C GLY A 16 6.33 -2.62 25.47
N ASN A 17 7.30 -3.22 24.78
CA ASN A 17 7.68 -4.62 24.79
C ASN A 17 7.99 -5.15 26.20
N ILE A 18 6.97 -5.25 27.06
CA ILE A 18 7.11 -5.58 28.47
C ILE A 18 6.24 -6.81 28.68
N ALA A 19 6.87 -8.00 28.76
CA ALA A 19 6.15 -9.18 29.21
C ALA A 19 5.71 -8.99 30.67
N LYS A 20 4.67 -9.72 31.08
CA LYS A 20 4.23 -9.76 32.49
C LYS A 20 5.42 -10.10 33.41
N GLN A 21 5.50 -9.45 34.57
CA GLN A 21 6.61 -9.66 35.50
C GLN A 21 6.72 -11.15 35.88
N GLY A 22 7.93 -11.71 35.76
CA GLY A 22 8.20 -13.13 36.04
C GLY A 22 8.01 -14.06 34.85
N CYS A 23 7.53 -13.55 33.71
CA CYS A 23 7.34 -14.33 32.49
C CYS A 23 8.50 -14.20 31.50
N GLN A 24 8.65 -15.23 30.67
CA GLN A 24 9.64 -15.26 29.61
C GLN A 24 9.30 -14.20 28.55
N THR A 25 10.30 -13.39 28.18
CA THR A 25 10.16 -12.26 27.24
C THR A 25 10.57 -12.60 25.82
N HIS A 26 11.35 -13.67 25.64
CA HIS A 26 11.93 -14.05 24.34
C HIS A 26 11.79 -15.54 24.08
N CYS A 27 11.55 -15.93 22.84
CA CYS A 27 11.70 -17.29 22.35
C CYS A 27 12.62 -17.29 21.13
N GLY A 28 13.82 -17.86 21.28
CA GLY A 28 14.89 -17.69 20.29
C GLY A 28 15.19 -16.21 20.07
N ASN A 29 15.06 -15.75 18.83
CA ASN A 29 15.28 -14.35 18.45
C ASN A 29 14.02 -13.47 18.50
N MET A 30 12.87 -14.03 18.88
CA MET A 30 11.61 -13.28 18.94
C MET A 30 11.38 -12.71 20.34
N THR A 31 10.98 -11.44 20.42
CA THR A 31 10.49 -10.80 21.64
C THR A 31 8.96 -10.86 21.64
N VAL A 32 8.34 -11.36 22.71
CA VAL A 32 6.88 -11.47 22.83
C VAL A 32 6.36 -10.31 23.70
N PRO A 33 5.62 -9.34 23.13
CA PRO A 33 5.09 -8.20 23.87
C PRO A 33 3.79 -8.55 24.59
N TYR A 34 3.51 -7.91 25.72
CA TYR A 34 2.17 -7.98 26.32
C TYR A 34 1.13 -7.29 25.41
N PRO A 35 -0.10 -7.81 25.23
CA PRO A 35 -0.82 -8.78 26.06
C PRO A 35 -0.50 -10.27 25.81
N PHE A 36 0.40 -10.57 24.88
CA PHE A 36 0.88 -11.92 24.62
C PHE A 36 1.84 -12.40 25.70
N GLY A 37 1.95 -13.72 25.86
CA GLY A 37 2.82 -14.30 26.87
C GLY A 37 3.27 -15.72 26.54
N ILE A 38 4.47 -16.07 27.01
CA ILE A 38 5.03 -17.42 26.89
C ILE A 38 4.81 -18.16 28.21
N GLY A 39 4.05 -19.25 28.16
CA GLY A 39 3.76 -20.09 29.32
C GLY A 39 2.48 -19.73 30.09
N VAL A 40 2.20 -20.51 31.12
CA VAL A 40 0.96 -20.44 31.92
C VAL A 40 0.86 -19.09 32.64
N ASP A 41 -0.32 -18.47 32.60
CA ASP A 41 -0.63 -17.18 33.23
C ASP A 41 0.27 -16.00 32.82
N CYS A 42 0.97 -16.10 31.69
CA CYS A 42 1.87 -15.06 31.20
C CYS A 42 1.23 -14.11 30.19
N ALA A 43 0.11 -14.52 29.59
CA ALA A 43 -0.69 -13.70 28.71
C ALA A 43 -1.85 -13.03 29.47
N LEU A 44 -2.48 -12.02 28.87
CA LEU A 44 -3.70 -11.41 29.40
C LEU A 44 -4.92 -12.36 29.32
N ASP A 45 -4.99 -13.14 28.25
CA ASP A 45 -6.04 -14.12 27.95
C ASP A 45 -5.38 -15.42 27.45
N GLU A 46 -6.05 -16.56 27.64
CA GLU A 46 -5.53 -17.87 27.17
C GLU A 46 -5.31 -17.88 25.65
N SER A 47 -6.13 -17.15 24.89
CA SER A 47 -5.99 -17.00 23.43
C SER A 47 -4.72 -16.23 23.03
N PHE A 48 -4.05 -15.57 23.96
CA PHE A 48 -2.79 -14.87 23.75
C PHE A 48 -1.57 -15.64 24.31
N SER A 49 -1.79 -16.90 24.68
CA SER A 49 -0.74 -17.78 25.21
C SER A 49 0.03 -18.46 24.09
N PHE A 50 1.36 -18.47 24.24
CA PHE A 50 2.30 -19.15 23.35
C PHE A 50 3.17 -20.12 24.12
N PHE A 51 3.69 -21.11 23.40
CA PHE A 51 4.71 -22.01 23.89
C PHE A 51 6.03 -21.76 23.16
N CYS A 52 7.15 -21.86 23.88
CA CYS A 52 8.47 -21.76 23.26
C CYS A 52 9.06 -23.16 23.08
N ASN A 53 9.06 -23.65 21.84
CA ASN A 53 9.65 -24.94 21.53
C ASN A 53 11.17 -24.87 21.53
N SER A 54 11.77 -25.43 22.59
CA SER A 54 13.22 -25.45 22.80
C SER A 54 13.91 -26.67 22.19
N THR A 55 13.19 -27.55 21.48
CA THR A 55 13.80 -28.70 20.79
C THR A 55 14.49 -28.32 19.48
N GLU A 56 14.26 -27.10 18.98
CA GLU A 56 14.88 -26.56 17.77
C GLU A 56 15.90 -25.47 18.13
N GLU A 57 16.89 -25.27 17.26
CA GLU A 57 17.92 -24.25 17.42
C GLU A 57 17.94 -23.32 16.20
N PRO A 58 17.53 -22.04 16.34
CA PRO A 58 17.04 -21.40 17.57
C PRO A 58 15.64 -21.89 18.00
N PRO A 59 15.26 -21.73 19.29
CA PRO A 59 13.93 -22.05 19.77
C PRO A 59 12.83 -21.32 19.00
N LYS A 60 11.72 -21.99 18.74
CA LYS A 60 10.61 -21.48 17.94
C LYS A 60 9.38 -21.16 18.77
N LEU A 61 8.75 -20.02 18.49
CA LEU A 61 7.51 -19.62 19.14
C LEU A 61 6.33 -20.34 18.47
N ILE A 62 5.52 -21.03 19.27
CA ILE A 62 4.41 -21.85 18.80
C ILE A 62 3.10 -21.31 19.38
N TYR A 63 2.09 -21.20 18.52
CA TYR A 63 0.70 -20.93 18.88
C TYR A 63 -0.14 -22.21 18.79
N GLY A 64 -0.96 -22.48 19.80
CA GLY A 64 -1.71 -23.73 19.89
C GLY A 64 -0.78 -24.96 19.89
N ASP A 65 -1.13 -25.99 19.13
CA ASP A 65 -0.41 -27.27 19.14
C ASP A 65 0.78 -27.31 18.16
N ASN A 66 0.72 -26.58 17.04
CA ASN A 66 1.68 -26.77 15.94
C ASN A 66 1.91 -25.55 15.03
N ILE A 67 1.39 -24.37 15.37
CA ILE A 67 1.49 -23.20 14.48
C ILE A 67 2.74 -22.41 14.82
N GLU A 68 3.74 -22.45 13.94
CA GLU A 68 4.96 -21.66 14.09
C GLU A 68 4.68 -20.18 13.81
N VAL A 69 5.00 -19.34 14.81
CA VAL A 69 4.95 -17.89 14.72
C VAL A 69 6.34 -17.40 14.32
N TYR A 70 6.42 -16.55 13.30
CA TYR A 70 7.69 -15.98 12.84
C TYR A 70 7.80 -14.48 13.06
N ILE A 71 6.66 -13.77 13.08
CA ILE A 71 6.59 -12.36 13.46
C ILE A 71 5.47 -12.18 14.48
N ILE A 72 5.78 -11.42 15.52
CA ILE A 72 4.82 -10.95 16.50
C ILE A 72 5.10 -9.48 16.80
N SER A 73 4.04 -8.68 16.82
CA SER A 73 4.06 -7.30 17.30
C SER A 73 2.87 -7.08 18.22
N ASP A 74 2.66 -5.83 18.65
CA ASP A 74 1.48 -5.41 19.40
C ASP A 74 0.16 -5.52 18.61
N SER A 75 0.22 -5.65 17.28
CA SER A 75 -0.96 -5.56 16.40
C SER A 75 -1.05 -6.64 15.33
N GLU A 76 0.03 -7.38 15.05
CA GLU A 76 0.00 -8.48 14.10
C GLU A 76 0.76 -9.70 14.61
N ILE A 77 0.23 -10.87 14.26
CA ILE A 77 0.95 -12.13 14.34
C ILE A 77 1.00 -12.67 12.92
N LYS A 78 2.20 -13.05 12.49
CA LYS A 78 2.35 -13.79 11.25
C LYS A 78 2.82 -15.20 11.55
N ILE A 79 2.12 -16.14 10.93
CA ILE A 79 2.33 -17.58 11.12
C ILE A 79 2.74 -18.22 9.80
N SER A 80 3.62 -19.21 9.88
CA SER A 80 3.93 -20.06 8.74
C SER A 80 3.05 -21.30 8.79
N ASN A 81 2.54 -21.71 7.64
CA ASN A 81 1.67 -22.88 7.57
C ASN A 81 1.93 -23.64 6.29
N THR A 82 2.07 -24.95 6.40
CA THR A 82 2.20 -25.82 5.23
C THR A 82 0.83 -25.91 4.56
N ILE A 83 0.78 -25.55 3.28
CA ILE A 83 -0.43 -25.72 2.48
C ILE A 83 -0.35 -27.08 1.79
N GLY A 84 -1.48 -27.79 1.75
CA GLY A 84 -1.56 -29.05 1.03
C GLY A 84 -1.27 -28.83 -0.46
N TYR A 85 -0.66 -29.83 -1.09
CA TYR A 85 -0.30 -29.74 -2.51
C TYR A 85 -0.68 -31.01 -3.25
N THR A 86 -0.84 -30.88 -4.56
CA THR A 86 -0.99 -32.00 -5.49
C THR A 86 -0.13 -31.72 -6.72
N CYS A 87 0.81 -32.61 -6.99
CA CYS A 87 1.68 -32.56 -8.16
C CYS A 87 1.10 -33.45 -9.26
N TYR A 88 1.21 -32.97 -10.50
CA TYR A 88 0.75 -33.68 -11.69
C TYR A 88 1.92 -33.87 -12.66
N ASN A 89 1.93 -34.97 -13.42
CA ASN A 89 2.83 -35.14 -14.56
C ASN A 89 2.29 -34.42 -15.82
N GLU A 90 3.07 -34.42 -16.90
CA GLU A 90 2.70 -33.81 -18.18
C GLU A 90 1.42 -34.38 -18.80
N LYS A 91 1.01 -35.59 -18.39
CA LYS A 91 -0.22 -36.25 -18.84
C LYS A 91 -1.43 -35.90 -17.95
N GLY A 92 -1.24 -35.08 -16.91
CA GLY A 92 -2.28 -34.70 -15.96
C GLY A 92 -2.57 -35.74 -14.87
N ASN A 93 -1.73 -36.76 -14.71
CA ASN A 93 -1.90 -37.74 -13.63
C ASN A 93 -1.23 -37.23 -12.36
N VAL A 94 -1.90 -37.40 -11.22
CA VAL A 94 -1.33 -37.10 -9.90
C VAL A 94 -0.09 -37.96 -9.67
N THR A 95 1.03 -37.34 -9.32
CA THR A 95 2.28 -38.01 -8.98
C THR A 95 2.56 -37.99 -7.49
N GLN A 96 2.13 -36.93 -6.80
CA GLN A 96 2.33 -36.75 -5.37
C GLN A 96 1.21 -35.86 -4.84
N ALA A 97 0.74 -36.13 -3.62
CA ALA A 97 -0.18 -35.26 -2.93
C ALA A 97 0.14 -35.26 -1.44
N SER A 98 -0.12 -34.13 -0.79
CA SER A 98 -0.05 -33.99 0.65
C SER A 98 -1.25 -33.16 1.08
N ASP A 99 -2.06 -33.71 1.98
CA ASP A 99 -3.08 -32.94 2.68
C ASP A 99 -2.41 -32.20 3.84
N ALA A 100 -2.71 -30.92 4.00
CA ALA A 100 -2.31 -30.15 5.17
C ALA A 100 -3.51 -29.37 5.69
N TRP A 101 -3.88 -29.67 6.92
CA TRP A 101 -5.00 -29.07 7.63
C TRP A 101 -4.47 -28.39 8.88
N THR A 102 -4.78 -27.11 9.03
CA THR A 102 -4.46 -26.36 10.23
C THR A 102 -5.67 -25.56 10.65
N SER A 103 -6.09 -25.77 11.89
CA SER A 103 -7.20 -25.05 12.50
C SER A 103 -6.67 -23.78 13.13
N ILE A 104 -6.96 -22.64 12.52
CA ILE A 104 -6.69 -21.33 13.12
C ILE A 104 -8.02 -20.86 13.70
N PRO A 105 -8.14 -20.62 15.03
CA PRO A 105 -9.37 -20.11 15.62
C PRO A 105 -9.71 -18.78 14.95
N SER A 106 -10.86 -18.74 14.26
CA SER A 106 -11.32 -17.59 13.46
C SER A 106 -12.23 -16.66 14.25
N THR A 107 -12.13 -16.68 15.58
CA THR A 107 -12.97 -15.92 16.51
C THR A 107 -12.12 -14.99 17.37
N ASP A 108 -12.80 -14.02 18.00
CA ASP A 108 -12.28 -13.10 19.02
C ASP A 108 -11.24 -13.81 19.91
N PRO A 109 -10.01 -13.29 20.06
CA PRO A 109 -9.50 -11.94 19.68
C PRO A 109 -8.86 -11.79 18.30
N PHE A 110 -8.80 -12.84 17.48
CA PHE A 110 -8.09 -12.76 16.20
C PHE A 110 -9.02 -12.62 14.99
N THR A 111 -8.56 -11.86 14.00
CA THR A 111 -9.20 -11.78 12.69
C THR A 111 -8.17 -11.94 11.59
N PHE A 112 -8.57 -12.59 10.49
CA PHE A 112 -7.69 -12.74 9.33
C PHE A 112 -7.52 -11.41 8.62
N SER A 113 -6.27 -11.01 8.41
CA SER A 113 -5.96 -9.81 7.63
C SER A 113 -6.44 -9.99 6.18
N ARG A 114 -7.10 -8.96 5.64
CA ARG A 114 -7.43 -8.90 4.20
C ARG A 114 -6.17 -8.79 3.31
N LYS A 115 -5.00 -8.57 3.93
CA LYS A 115 -3.69 -8.51 3.25
C LYS A 115 -2.98 -9.86 3.22
N ASN A 116 -3.61 -10.95 3.67
CA ASN A 116 -3.03 -12.29 3.62
C ASN A 116 -2.56 -12.60 2.18
N LYS A 117 -1.30 -13.00 2.05
CA LYS A 117 -0.70 -13.46 0.79
C LYS A 117 -0.35 -14.93 0.95
N PHE A 118 -0.80 -15.75 0.01
CA PHE A 118 -0.32 -17.12 -0.11
C PHE A 118 1.05 -17.08 -0.78
N THR A 119 2.08 -17.42 -0.04
CA THR A 119 3.46 -17.47 -0.53
C THR A 119 3.91 -18.92 -0.54
N VAL A 120 4.20 -19.46 -1.72
CA VAL A 120 4.83 -20.78 -1.82
C VAL A 120 6.32 -20.60 -1.59
N ILE A 121 6.82 -21.13 -0.48
CA ILE A 121 8.24 -21.09 -0.13
C ILE A 121 8.92 -22.31 -0.76
N GLY A 122 9.67 -22.08 -1.84
CA GLY A 122 10.56 -23.09 -2.44
C GLY A 122 11.93 -23.11 -1.76
N ASN A 123 12.77 -24.11 -2.05
CA ASN A 123 14.16 -24.19 -1.53
C ASN A 123 15.15 -23.36 -2.38
N ARG A 124 14.75 -22.21 -2.91
CA ARG A 124 15.61 -21.37 -3.77
C ARG A 124 15.63 -19.95 -3.27
N SER A 125 16.76 -19.26 -3.39
CA SER A 125 16.83 -17.82 -3.17
C SER A 125 16.60 -17.05 -4.47
N CYS A 126 16.49 -15.73 -4.39
CA CYS A 126 16.45 -14.87 -5.56
C CYS A 126 17.69 -14.95 -6.44
N LYS A 127 18.83 -15.35 -5.87
CA LYS A 127 20.04 -15.61 -6.64
C LYS A 127 19.86 -16.77 -7.64
N GLU A 128 18.94 -17.68 -7.35
CA GLU A 128 18.68 -18.91 -8.11
C GLU A 128 17.29 -18.91 -8.77
N ALA A 129 16.52 -17.83 -8.62
CA ALA A 129 15.18 -17.68 -9.17
C ALA A 129 15.25 -17.38 -10.67
N THR A 130 14.57 -18.19 -11.48
CA THR A 130 14.42 -17.96 -12.94
C THR A 130 12.95 -17.83 -13.36
N GLU A 131 12.03 -18.01 -12.41
CA GLU A 131 10.61 -18.16 -12.69
C GLU A 131 9.82 -16.85 -12.65
N CYS A 132 10.36 -15.76 -12.08
CA CYS A 132 9.66 -14.46 -12.10
C CYS A 132 9.50 -13.95 -13.54
N LYS A 133 8.25 -13.70 -13.95
CA LYS A 133 7.86 -13.24 -15.28
C LYS A 133 7.36 -11.80 -15.24
N GLY A 134 7.54 -11.08 -16.35
CA GLY A 134 6.93 -9.79 -16.69
C GLY A 134 6.83 -8.73 -15.57
N ASN A 135 7.59 -7.63 -15.67
CA ASN A 135 7.52 -6.48 -14.76
C ASN A 135 7.41 -6.84 -13.27
N SER A 136 8.15 -7.86 -12.84
CA SER A 136 8.20 -8.31 -11.46
C SER A 136 9.64 -8.32 -10.95
N SER A 137 9.76 -8.31 -9.63
CA SER A 137 11.02 -8.40 -8.91
C SER A 137 10.98 -9.62 -8.00
N CYS A 138 12.13 -10.25 -7.82
CA CYS A 138 12.29 -11.31 -6.85
C CYS A 138 12.62 -10.71 -5.48
N LYS A 139 12.02 -11.25 -4.42
CA LYS A 139 12.44 -11.02 -3.04
C LYS A 139 12.65 -12.33 -2.31
N ASP A 140 13.79 -12.44 -1.62
CA ASP A 140 14.03 -13.55 -0.70
C ASP A 140 12.95 -13.52 0.38
N ALA A 141 12.39 -14.68 0.66
CA ALA A 141 11.42 -14.83 1.75
C ALA A 141 12.17 -14.99 3.07
N GLU A 142 11.58 -14.46 4.14
CA GLU A 142 12.19 -14.44 5.48
C GLU A 142 12.45 -15.85 6.04
N ILE A 143 11.66 -16.85 5.61
CA ILE A 143 11.73 -18.25 6.08
C ILE A 143 12.41 -19.15 5.03
N GLY A 144 13.39 -18.59 4.32
CA GLY A 144 13.98 -19.23 3.15
C GLY A 144 13.06 -19.20 1.95
N GLY A 145 13.59 -19.52 0.77
CA GLY A 145 12.85 -19.38 -0.47
C GLY A 145 12.87 -17.98 -1.06
N TYR A 146 12.11 -17.81 -2.14
CA TYR A 146 11.89 -16.53 -2.77
C TYR A 146 10.44 -16.38 -3.18
N HIS A 147 10.01 -15.14 -3.37
CA HIS A 147 8.74 -14.84 -4.00
C HIS A 147 8.86 -13.71 -5.01
N CYS A 148 8.05 -13.79 -6.06
CA CYS A 148 7.99 -12.75 -7.08
C CYS A 148 6.90 -11.74 -6.72
N ILE A 149 7.18 -10.46 -6.93
CA ILE A 149 6.26 -9.35 -6.65
C ILE A 149 6.21 -8.46 -7.86
N CYS A 150 5.00 -8.11 -8.31
CA CYS A 150 4.84 -7.11 -9.36
C CYS A 150 5.49 -5.79 -8.97
N ASN A 151 6.19 -5.18 -9.91
CA ASN A 151 6.76 -3.86 -9.71
C ASN A 151 5.63 -2.84 -9.49
N LYS A 152 5.96 -1.68 -8.89
CA LYS A 152 4.99 -0.61 -8.67
C LYS A 152 4.34 -0.20 -10.01
N GLY A 153 3.02 -0.07 -10.01
CA GLY A 153 2.22 0.24 -11.22
C GLY A 153 1.84 -0.99 -12.05
N TYR A 154 2.11 -2.21 -11.56
CA TYR A 154 1.76 -3.44 -12.26
C TYR A 154 0.97 -4.40 -11.36
N GLU A 155 0.12 -5.21 -11.97
CA GLU A 155 -0.71 -6.23 -11.31
C GLU A 155 -0.76 -7.54 -12.10
N GLY A 156 -1.24 -8.62 -11.47
CA GLY A 156 -1.36 -9.94 -12.09
C GLY A 156 -0.58 -11.03 -11.34
N ASN A 157 -0.30 -12.13 -12.03
CA ASN A 157 0.45 -13.26 -11.47
C ASN A 157 1.92 -13.21 -11.96
N PRO A 158 2.90 -12.93 -11.09
CA PRO A 158 4.30 -12.81 -11.50
C PRO A 158 4.98 -14.15 -11.82
N TYR A 159 4.28 -15.29 -11.70
CA TYR A 159 4.84 -16.63 -11.96
C TYR A 159 4.33 -17.25 -13.27
N LEU A 160 3.31 -16.67 -13.89
CA LEU A 160 2.71 -17.17 -15.13
C LEU A 160 2.89 -16.15 -16.24
N ASP A 161 3.05 -16.59 -17.47
CA ASP A 161 3.00 -15.67 -18.62
C ASP A 161 1.56 -15.13 -18.78
N PRO A 162 1.38 -13.83 -19.09
CA PRO A 162 2.41 -12.85 -19.51
C PRO A 162 3.15 -12.13 -18.37
N GLY A 163 2.97 -12.54 -17.11
CA GLY A 163 3.54 -11.91 -15.92
C GLY A 163 2.69 -10.74 -15.42
N CYS A 164 3.31 -9.80 -14.72
CA CYS A 164 2.64 -8.59 -14.27
C CYS A 164 2.39 -7.61 -15.42
N GLN A 165 1.14 -7.21 -15.56
CA GLN A 165 0.66 -6.27 -16.57
C GLN A 165 0.47 -4.89 -15.95
N ASP A 166 0.58 -3.88 -16.81
CA ASP A 166 0.40 -2.48 -16.44
C ASP A 166 -0.99 -2.24 -15.85
N ILE A 167 -1.06 -1.55 -14.71
CA ILE A 167 -2.33 -1.10 -14.13
C ILE A 167 -2.76 0.14 -14.90
N ASP A 168 -3.93 0.11 -15.53
CA ASP A 168 -4.51 1.30 -16.14
C ASP A 168 -5.21 2.14 -15.07
N GLU A 169 -4.47 3.02 -14.40
CA GLU A 169 -5.03 3.84 -13.31
C GLU A 169 -6.11 4.80 -13.82
N CYS A 170 -6.11 5.13 -15.12
CA CYS A 170 -7.14 5.98 -15.73
C CYS A 170 -8.51 5.29 -15.82
N LYS A 171 -8.58 3.96 -15.82
CA LYS A 171 -9.85 3.22 -15.77
C LYS A 171 -10.45 3.14 -14.37
N ASN A 172 -9.63 3.16 -13.33
CA ASN A 172 -10.05 3.02 -11.94
C ASN A 172 -9.86 4.34 -11.18
N LYS A 173 -10.82 5.27 -11.32
CA LYS A 173 -10.92 6.54 -10.54
C LYS A 173 -9.54 7.12 -10.20
N SER A 174 -8.79 7.53 -11.24
CA SER A 174 -7.50 8.18 -11.06
C SER A 174 -7.63 9.44 -10.19
N ASN A 175 -6.59 9.78 -9.43
CA ASN A 175 -6.51 11.05 -8.69
C ASN A 175 -6.22 12.24 -9.62
N CYS A 176 -6.67 12.19 -10.88
CA CYS A 176 -6.54 13.28 -11.83
C CYS A 176 -7.75 14.22 -11.77
N TYR A 177 -7.49 15.51 -11.63
CA TYR A 177 -8.48 16.60 -11.73
C TYR A 177 -8.45 17.23 -13.14
N GLY A 178 -8.24 16.40 -14.16
CA GLY A 178 -8.01 16.76 -15.55
C GLY A 178 -8.07 15.56 -16.48
N ASN A 179 -7.41 15.64 -17.63
CA ASN A 179 -7.19 14.49 -18.51
C ASN A 179 -6.18 13.52 -17.86
N CYS A 180 -6.54 12.24 -17.80
CA CYS A 180 -5.65 11.16 -17.40
C CYS A 180 -5.07 10.47 -18.64
N ILE A 181 -3.76 10.23 -18.64
CA ILE A 181 -3.04 9.51 -19.68
C ILE A 181 -2.30 8.36 -19.01
N ASN A 182 -2.71 7.13 -19.31
CA ASN A 182 -2.04 5.94 -18.80
C ASN A 182 -0.65 5.80 -19.44
N THR A 183 0.34 5.40 -18.65
CA THR A 183 1.71 5.15 -19.09
C THR A 183 2.23 3.85 -18.49
N GLN A 184 3.32 3.32 -19.00
CA GLN A 184 3.83 2.06 -18.47
C GLN A 184 4.37 2.23 -17.03
N GLY A 185 3.72 1.60 -16.06
CA GLY A 185 4.00 1.59 -14.63
C GLY A 185 3.51 2.82 -13.86
N SER A 186 2.72 3.71 -14.49
CA SER A 186 2.23 4.96 -13.89
C SER A 186 1.18 5.63 -14.78
N TYR A 187 0.67 6.78 -14.37
CA TYR A 187 -0.16 7.65 -15.20
C TYR A 187 0.30 9.11 -15.10
N ASN A 188 -0.09 9.92 -16.07
CA ASN A 188 0.10 11.37 -16.08
C ASN A 188 -1.24 12.08 -16.09
N CYS A 189 -1.36 13.13 -15.28
CA CYS A 189 -2.51 14.03 -15.29
C CYS A 189 -2.13 15.34 -16.01
N THR A 190 -3.00 15.81 -16.89
CA THR A 190 -2.87 17.12 -17.53
C THR A 190 -4.17 17.90 -17.39
N CYS A 191 -4.10 19.23 -17.30
CA CYS A 191 -5.30 20.03 -17.22
C CYS A 191 -6.16 19.91 -18.49
N TRP A 192 -7.47 20.15 -18.36
CA TRP A 192 -8.36 20.18 -19.50
C TRP A 192 -7.89 21.20 -20.56
N PRO A 193 -8.23 21.04 -21.84
CA PRO A 193 -7.84 22.00 -22.87
C PRO A 193 -8.24 23.43 -22.50
N GLY A 194 -7.29 24.36 -22.53
CA GLY A 194 -7.51 25.75 -22.12
C GLY A 194 -7.30 26.03 -20.63
N TYR A 195 -6.86 25.03 -19.85
CA TYR A 195 -6.47 25.19 -18.45
C TYR A 195 -4.97 24.91 -18.27
N THR A 196 -4.35 25.51 -17.26
CA THR A 196 -2.97 25.23 -16.84
C THR A 196 -2.88 25.10 -15.32
N GLY A 197 -1.81 24.47 -14.82
CA GLY A 197 -1.58 24.24 -13.40
C GLY A 197 -1.33 22.77 -13.09
N ASP A 198 -1.64 22.38 -11.85
CA ASP A 198 -1.42 21.03 -11.34
C ASP A 198 -2.69 20.18 -11.42
N ALA A 199 -2.71 19.22 -12.34
CA ALA A 199 -3.85 18.33 -12.56
C ALA A 199 -3.93 17.16 -11.57
N THR A 200 -3.04 17.09 -10.57
CA THR A 200 -3.08 16.08 -9.49
C THR A 200 -3.72 16.61 -8.21
N THR A 201 -3.98 17.92 -8.13
CA THR A 201 -4.55 18.60 -6.97
C THR A 201 -5.95 19.13 -7.28
N ALA A 202 -6.88 19.00 -6.33
CA ALA A 202 -8.21 19.61 -6.45
C ALA A 202 -8.07 21.13 -6.65
N ASP A 203 -8.78 21.68 -7.63
CA ASP A 203 -8.69 23.10 -8.04
C ASP A 203 -7.29 23.56 -8.52
N GLY A 204 -6.38 22.64 -8.79
CA GLY A 204 -5.03 22.96 -9.28
C GLY A 204 -4.98 23.42 -10.74
N CYS A 205 -6.02 23.12 -11.53
CA CYS A 205 -6.16 23.57 -12.91
C CYS A 205 -6.96 24.88 -13.00
N ARG A 206 -6.39 25.90 -13.66
CA ARG A 206 -7.00 27.22 -13.83
C ARG A 206 -7.16 27.55 -15.31
N TYR A 207 -8.31 28.14 -15.66
CA TYR A 207 -8.59 28.54 -17.04
C TYR A 207 -7.59 29.62 -17.48
N VAL A 208 -7.07 29.46 -18.70
CA VAL A 208 -6.21 30.44 -19.35
C VAL A 208 -6.95 30.94 -20.58
N ALA A 209 -7.33 32.21 -20.54
CA ALA A 209 -7.87 32.88 -21.72
C ALA A 209 -6.78 32.84 -22.80
N LYS A 210 -7.05 32.15 -23.91
CA LYS A 210 -6.21 32.28 -25.10
C LYS A 210 -6.39 33.70 -25.62
N GLU A 211 -5.31 34.50 -25.58
CA GLU A 211 -5.19 35.71 -26.39
C GLU A 211 -5.57 35.35 -27.82
N SER A 212 -6.74 35.82 -28.25
CA SER A 212 -7.18 35.60 -29.62
C SER A 212 -6.26 36.44 -30.50
N LYS A 213 -5.41 35.78 -31.31
CA LYS A 213 -4.57 36.47 -32.30
C LYS A 213 -5.40 37.39 -33.20
N PHE A 214 -6.68 37.08 -33.40
CA PHE A 214 -7.64 37.92 -34.11
C PHE A 214 -7.90 39.22 -33.36
N LEU A 215 -8.08 39.18 -32.03
CA LEU A 215 -8.28 40.37 -31.21
C LEU A 215 -7.04 41.26 -31.16
N ALA A 216 -5.84 40.65 -31.04
CA ALA A 216 -4.57 41.38 -31.13
C ALA A 216 -4.36 42.05 -32.50
N LEU A 217 -4.73 41.36 -33.60
CA LEU A 217 -4.70 41.94 -34.94
C LEU A 217 -5.71 43.09 -35.10
N VAL A 218 -6.93 42.92 -34.59
CA VAL A 218 -7.96 43.95 -34.61
C VAL A 218 -7.53 45.18 -33.81
N LEU A 219 -6.96 45.01 -32.62
CA LEU A 219 -6.37 46.11 -31.84
C LEU A 219 -5.25 46.82 -32.61
N SER A 220 -4.31 46.07 -33.21
CA SER A 220 -3.23 46.67 -34.01
C SER A 220 -3.72 47.42 -35.25
N LEU A 221 -4.82 46.97 -35.87
CA LEU A 221 -5.44 47.66 -37.01
C LEU A 221 -6.21 48.90 -36.57
N VAL A 222 -6.88 48.87 -35.42
CA VAL A 222 -7.57 50.03 -34.84
C VAL A 222 -6.57 51.12 -34.45
N ASP A 223 -5.42 50.77 -33.89
CA ASP A 223 -4.34 51.73 -33.60
C ASP A 223 -3.78 52.37 -34.88
N MET A 224 -3.59 51.58 -35.94
CA MET A 224 -3.13 52.08 -37.25
C MET A 224 -4.17 53.00 -37.92
N ILE A 225 -5.46 52.72 -37.75
CA ILE A 225 -6.55 53.59 -38.20
C ILE A 225 -6.59 54.87 -37.35
N TYR A 226 -6.39 54.78 -36.04
CA TYR A 226 -6.40 55.94 -35.16
C TYR A 226 -5.25 56.91 -35.50
N GLU A 227 -4.04 56.41 -35.74
CA GLU A 227 -2.89 57.23 -36.17
C GLU A 227 -3.07 57.84 -37.58
N SER A 228 -3.78 57.17 -38.48
CA SER A 228 -4.06 57.68 -39.83
C SER A 228 -5.26 58.65 -39.90
N VAL A 229 -6.15 58.64 -38.89
CA VAL A 229 -7.30 59.54 -38.79
C VAL A 229 -7.04 60.72 -37.84
N SER A 230 -5.92 60.74 -37.11
CA SER A 230 -5.45 61.93 -36.38
C SER A 230 -5.02 63.06 -37.34
N PHE A 231 -6.00 63.85 -37.78
CA PHE A 231 -5.79 65.15 -38.40
C PHE A 231 -5.03 66.09 -37.44
N PRO A 232 -4.09 66.93 -37.94
CA PRO A 232 -3.37 67.87 -37.10
C PRO A 232 -4.32 69.03 -36.75
N THR A 233 -5.05 68.93 -35.65
CA THR A 233 -5.72 70.10 -35.08
C THR A 233 -4.91 70.61 -33.91
N LYS A 234 -4.20 71.72 -34.19
CA LYS A 234 -3.79 72.66 -33.16
C LYS A 234 -5.01 73.06 -32.34
N ALA A 235 -4.79 73.06 -31.04
CA ALA A 235 -5.51 73.82 -30.01
C ALA A 235 -6.89 73.31 -29.55
N SER A 236 -6.87 72.90 -28.28
CA SER A 236 -7.76 73.36 -27.20
C SER A 236 -8.79 72.36 -26.64
N THR A 237 -8.64 72.24 -25.32
CA THR A 237 -9.68 72.02 -24.30
C THR A 237 -9.78 70.61 -23.73
N PHE A 238 -9.13 70.48 -22.57
CA PHE A 238 -9.44 69.56 -21.49
C PHE A 238 -10.95 69.44 -21.25
N ILE A 239 -11.51 68.22 -21.26
CA ILE A 239 -12.68 67.87 -20.46
C ILE A 239 -12.39 66.51 -19.79
N LEU A 240 -12.10 66.58 -18.49
CA LEU A 240 -12.22 65.47 -17.55
C LEU A 240 -13.71 65.12 -17.44
N LEU A 241 -14.07 63.87 -17.73
CA LEU A 241 -15.33 63.28 -17.27
C LEU A 241 -15.02 61.95 -16.57
N HIS A 242 -14.99 62.04 -15.24
CA HIS A 242 -15.29 60.91 -14.35
C HIS A 242 -16.76 60.53 -14.49
N HIS A 243 -17.05 59.23 -14.52
CA HIS A 243 -18.12 58.63 -13.71
C HIS A 243 -17.79 57.13 -13.49
N VAL A 244 -17.50 56.75 -12.23
CA VAL A 244 -18.36 56.06 -11.24
C VAL A 244 -18.36 54.56 -11.46
#